data_AF-A0A2W0ZZB2-F1
#
_entry.id   AF-A0A2W0ZZB2-F1
#
_cell.length_a   1.000
_cell.length_b   1.000
_cell.length_c   1.000
_cell.angle_alpha   90.00
_cell.angle_beta   90.00
_cell.angle_gamma   90.00
#
_symmetry.space_group_name_H-M   'P 1'
#
loop_
_entity.id
_entity.type
_entity.pdbx_description
1 polymer ?
#
loop_
_entity_poly.entity_id
_entity_poly.type
_entity_poly.pdbx_seq_one_letter_code
_entity_poly.pdbx_strand_id
1 'polypeptide(L)'
;EIRNAGLDVLGVPTLQEIISKKGMEYVAIGVGTSGNAYVHNPLADLYGGATIHPEFTIPSSLHKELEGLFGGWPEEQLPNTPRYKKAVDIFIEYVLGKINPEVALIWSSEPDKSQHAFGVGSDAAKAALREADLEFGRIIEYINASAQHQNSDLMILSDHGYSTISEVIDIETLLGFSNLVGSDGWLLAQNGGCVLFYLKNQNDVHLVSELVEWLSSQPWCGTLCSSNRLGEVKGTVSLSSIMNEGKRSPDIIMSFNWDSSDNGNGYPGHVFSTGGAKNLGQHGSMSLHEMNNTLICAGPTFLEGEKILSPSGNIDILPTILTILGQDIPDHVEGRVLEESFRETNSEVISVAHKYDASLTTNQATYFQEITVSFVGDSKYIDEGNSWLEK
;
A
#
# COMPACT_ATOMS: atom_id res chain seq x y z
N GLU A 1 2.11 19.06 9.83
CA GLU A 1 2.56 19.12 11.24
C GLU A 1 3.89 18.39 11.47
N ILE A 2 4.02 17.11 11.08
CA ILE A 2 5.25 16.30 11.24
C ILE A 2 6.52 17.03 10.74
N ARG A 3 6.52 17.46 9.46
CA ARG A 3 7.62 18.23 8.87
C ARG A 3 7.93 19.52 9.64
N ASN A 4 6.89 20.26 10.06
CA ASN A 4 7.05 21.52 10.80
C ASN A 4 7.60 21.30 12.22
N ALA A 5 7.43 20.10 12.78
CA ALA A 5 8.02 19.69 14.05
C ALA A 5 9.50 19.25 13.90
N GLY A 6 10.08 19.35 12.70
CA GLY A 6 11.46 18.93 12.42
C GLY A 6 11.64 17.41 12.41
N LEU A 7 10.55 16.66 12.26
CA LEU A 7 10.58 15.21 12.13
C LEU A 7 10.55 14.83 10.66
N ASP A 8 11.38 13.86 10.29
CA ASP A 8 11.38 13.29 8.94
C ASP A 8 10.03 12.63 8.67
N VAL A 9 9.38 13.00 7.57
CA VAL A 9 8.12 12.38 7.17
C VAL A 9 8.41 10.93 6.73
N LEU A 10 9.42 10.77 5.88
CA LEU A 10 9.95 9.49 5.40
C LEU A 10 11.36 9.28 5.93
N GLY A 11 11.72 8.04 6.29
CA GLY A 11 13.02 7.70 6.87
C GLY A 11 14.15 7.53 5.85
N VAL A 12 13.84 7.62 4.56
CA VAL A 12 14.78 7.47 3.44
C VAL A 12 14.45 8.52 2.37
N PRO A 13 15.42 8.90 1.52
CA PRO A 13 15.18 9.82 0.42
C PRO A 13 14.10 9.34 -0.55
N THR A 14 13.27 10.27 -1.02
CA THR A 14 12.27 10.04 -2.06
C THR A 14 12.90 9.86 -3.45
N LEU A 15 12.13 9.38 -4.43
CA LEU A 15 12.54 9.34 -5.84
C LEU A 15 13.05 10.72 -6.30
N GLN A 16 12.32 11.80 -6.01
CA GLN A 16 12.75 13.17 -6.36
C GLN A 16 14.10 13.52 -5.75
N GLU A 17 14.30 13.25 -4.46
CA GLU A 17 15.58 13.55 -3.79
C GLU A 17 16.75 12.80 -4.44
N ILE A 18 16.52 11.58 -4.92
CA ILE A 18 17.54 10.79 -5.62
C ILE A 18 17.85 11.42 -6.99
N ILE A 19 16.85 11.63 -7.84
CA ILE A 19 17.03 12.04 -9.24
C ILE A 19 17.37 13.53 -9.39
N SER A 20 17.01 14.37 -8.41
CA SER A 20 17.34 15.81 -8.39
C SER A 20 18.84 16.08 -8.47
N LYS A 21 19.69 15.14 -8.02
CA LYS A 21 21.15 15.22 -8.12
C LYS A 21 21.66 15.26 -9.56
N LYS A 22 20.85 14.84 -10.52
CA LYS A 22 21.11 14.96 -11.97
C LYS A 22 20.26 16.04 -12.65
N GLY A 23 19.51 16.82 -11.88
CA GLY A 23 18.61 17.84 -12.41
C GLY A 23 17.34 17.28 -13.05
N MET A 24 16.96 16.05 -12.71
CA MET A 24 15.72 15.42 -13.18
C MET A 24 14.54 15.76 -12.26
N GLU A 25 13.32 15.66 -12.80
CA GLU A 25 12.08 15.97 -12.11
C GLU A 25 11.12 14.78 -12.03
N TYR A 26 10.44 14.71 -10.88
CA TYR A 26 9.32 13.83 -10.58
C TYR A 26 8.10 14.68 -10.18
N VAL A 27 6.99 14.48 -10.88
CA VAL A 27 5.73 15.15 -10.58
C VAL A 27 4.64 14.12 -10.31
N ALA A 28 4.01 14.23 -9.15
CA ALA A 28 2.88 13.42 -8.74
C ALA A 28 1.60 14.25 -8.69
N ILE A 29 0.50 13.74 -9.24
CA ILE A 29 -0.84 14.27 -9.04
C ILE A 29 -1.76 13.18 -8.53
N GLY A 30 -2.47 13.42 -7.43
CA GLY A 30 -3.35 12.43 -6.83
C GLY A 30 -4.66 13.02 -6.34
N VAL A 31 -5.72 12.21 -6.43
CA VAL A 31 -7.07 12.53 -5.89
C VAL A 31 -7.52 11.56 -4.80
N GLY A 32 -6.56 10.82 -4.24
CA GLY A 32 -6.69 9.96 -3.06
C GLY A 32 -6.84 10.75 -1.76
N THR A 33 -6.42 10.16 -0.64
CA THR A 33 -6.32 10.90 0.63
C THR A 33 -5.12 11.84 0.61
N SER A 34 -5.21 12.96 1.33
CA SER A 34 -4.11 13.93 1.37
C SER A 34 -2.82 13.35 1.96
N GLY A 35 -2.91 12.41 2.90
CA GLY A 35 -1.77 11.69 3.44
C GLY A 35 -1.01 10.88 2.39
N ASN A 36 -1.72 10.11 1.56
CA ASN A 36 -1.13 9.37 0.44
C ASN A 36 -0.46 10.33 -0.56
N ALA A 37 -1.16 11.39 -0.98
CA ALA A 37 -0.57 12.35 -1.92
C ALA A 37 0.70 13.01 -1.36
N TYR A 38 0.70 13.35 -0.06
CA TYR A 38 1.79 14.07 0.59
C TYR A 38 3.10 13.28 0.63
N VAL A 39 3.03 11.95 0.76
CA VAL A 39 4.23 11.10 0.87
C VAL A 39 4.94 10.86 -0.46
N HIS A 40 4.37 11.24 -1.61
CA HIS A 40 5.06 11.11 -2.91
C HIS A 40 6.29 12.02 -3.02
N ASN A 41 6.16 13.30 -2.66
CA ASN A 41 7.27 14.27 -2.70
C ASN A 41 7.09 15.37 -1.62
N PRO A 42 7.20 15.03 -0.33
CA PRO A 42 6.97 15.96 0.79
C PRO A 42 7.96 17.14 0.85
N LEU A 43 9.06 17.06 0.11
CA LEU A 43 10.14 18.06 0.06
C LEU A 43 10.33 18.65 -1.35
N ALA A 44 9.28 18.65 -2.19
CA ALA A 44 9.36 19.16 -3.55
C ALA A 44 9.80 20.64 -3.64
N ASP A 45 9.50 21.44 -2.62
CA ASP A 45 9.93 22.83 -2.49
C ASP A 45 11.44 22.99 -2.20
N LEU A 46 12.12 21.92 -1.78
CA LEU A 46 13.56 21.90 -1.53
C LEU A 46 14.34 21.21 -2.65
N TYR A 47 13.81 20.09 -3.18
CA TYR A 47 14.52 19.23 -4.13
C TYR A 47 13.97 19.27 -5.56
N GLY A 48 12.91 20.05 -5.83
CA GLY A 48 12.29 20.17 -7.14
C GLY A 48 11.14 19.19 -7.38
N GLY A 49 10.62 19.16 -8.61
CA GLY A 49 9.41 18.40 -8.93
C GLY A 49 8.16 19.00 -8.28
N ALA A 50 7.09 18.20 -8.17
CA ALA A 50 5.85 18.64 -7.51
C ALA A 50 4.96 17.52 -6.97
N THR A 51 4.14 17.86 -5.99
CA THR A 51 2.96 17.10 -5.57
C THR A 51 1.72 17.97 -5.75
N ILE A 52 0.73 17.46 -6.48
CA ILE A 52 -0.53 18.14 -6.77
C ILE A 52 -1.68 17.33 -6.17
N HIS A 53 -2.48 17.97 -5.32
CA HIS A 53 -3.67 17.39 -4.69
C HIS A 53 -4.79 18.45 -4.63
N PRO A 54 -6.08 18.06 -4.57
CA PRO A 54 -7.18 19.01 -4.40
C PRO A 54 -7.02 19.97 -3.22
N GLU A 55 -6.49 19.47 -2.10
CA GLU A 55 -6.35 20.23 -0.85
C GLU A 55 -5.05 21.03 -0.74
N PHE A 56 -4.00 20.64 -1.47
CA PHE A 56 -2.69 21.28 -1.36
C PHE A 56 -1.82 21.03 -2.59
N THR A 57 -0.78 21.83 -2.74
CA THR A 57 0.31 21.56 -3.68
C THR A 57 1.65 21.75 -2.97
N ILE A 58 2.68 21.04 -3.42
CA ILE A 58 4.08 21.27 -3.03
C ILE A 58 4.86 21.43 -4.33
N PRO A 59 5.49 22.59 -4.59
CA PRO A 59 5.45 23.82 -3.78
C PRO A 59 4.05 24.46 -3.76
N SER A 60 3.69 25.12 -2.66
CA SER A 60 2.35 25.72 -2.47
C SER A 60 2.01 26.83 -3.47
N SER A 61 3.02 27.41 -4.13
CA SER A 61 2.84 28.40 -5.20
C SER A 61 2.08 27.85 -6.40
N LEU A 62 2.15 26.54 -6.65
CA LEU A 62 1.53 25.90 -7.80
C LEU A 62 0.00 25.93 -7.72
N HIS A 63 -0.57 25.96 -6.50
CA HIS A 63 -2.01 25.96 -6.29
C HIS A 63 -2.73 27.09 -7.04
N LYS A 64 -2.26 28.34 -6.87
CA LYS A 64 -2.88 29.51 -7.51
C LYS A 64 -2.74 29.49 -9.04
N GLU A 65 -1.62 28.97 -9.54
CA GLU A 65 -1.40 28.83 -10.98
C GLU A 65 -2.38 27.82 -11.58
N LEU A 66 -2.48 26.63 -10.99
CA LEU A 66 -3.39 25.59 -11.45
C LEU A 66 -4.86 26.01 -11.33
N GLU A 67 -5.23 26.72 -10.27
CA GLU A 67 -6.58 27.28 -10.13
C GLU A 67 -6.88 28.32 -11.22
N GLY A 68 -5.89 29.15 -11.60
CA GLY A 68 -6.04 30.11 -12.69
C GLY A 68 -6.18 29.47 -14.07
N LEU A 69 -5.54 28.31 -14.30
CA LEU A 69 -5.56 27.59 -15.58
C LEU A 69 -6.76 26.64 -15.72
N PHE A 70 -7.10 25.93 -14.64
CA PHE A 70 -8.06 24.82 -14.65
C PHE A 70 -9.29 25.06 -13.74
N GLY A 71 -9.40 26.23 -13.10
CA GLY A 71 -10.46 26.55 -12.14
C GLY A 71 -10.29 25.84 -10.79
N GLY A 72 -11.30 25.96 -9.91
CA GLY A 72 -11.35 25.26 -8.61
C GLY A 72 -11.59 23.76 -8.75
N TRP A 73 -11.14 22.96 -7.78
CA TRP A 73 -11.37 21.51 -7.77
C TRP A 73 -12.85 21.19 -7.56
N PRO A 74 -13.41 20.16 -8.22
CA PRO A 74 -14.74 19.65 -7.89
C PRO A 74 -14.81 19.20 -6.43
N GLU A 75 -15.99 19.35 -5.84
CA GLU A 75 -16.31 18.70 -4.57
C GLU A 75 -16.14 17.19 -4.67
N GLU A 76 -15.77 16.58 -3.55
CA GLU A 76 -15.64 15.13 -3.48
C GLU A 76 -16.99 14.45 -3.72
N GLN A 77 -16.99 13.42 -4.55
CA GLN A 77 -18.17 12.62 -4.84
C GLN A 77 -17.80 11.14 -4.82
N LEU A 78 -18.82 10.28 -4.82
CA LEU A 78 -18.67 8.85 -4.87
C LEU A 78 -19.56 8.31 -6.01
N PRO A 79 -18.99 7.77 -7.11
CA PRO A 79 -17.55 7.72 -7.41
C PRO A 79 -16.87 9.09 -7.55
N ASN A 80 -15.57 9.15 -7.29
CA ASN A 80 -14.76 10.37 -7.31
C ASN A 80 -14.27 10.79 -8.71
N THR A 81 -14.99 10.34 -9.74
CA THR A 81 -14.69 10.57 -11.15
C THR A 81 -14.51 12.03 -11.53
N PRO A 82 -15.33 13.01 -11.05
CA PRO A 82 -15.13 14.41 -11.40
C PRO A 82 -13.76 14.95 -11.00
N ARG A 83 -13.23 14.56 -9.82
CA ARG A 83 -11.88 14.94 -9.40
C ARG A 83 -10.83 14.24 -10.25
N TYR A 84 -10.99 12.95 -10.53
CA TYR A 84 -10.04 12.21 -11.36
C TYR A 84 -9.95 12.76 -12.78
N LYS A 85 -11.09 13.07 -13.41
CA LYS A 85 -11.16 13.73 -14.72
C LYS A 85 -10.36 15.03 -14.74
N LYS A 86 -10.54 15.89 -13.74
CA LYS A 86 -9.77 17.13 -13.63
C LYS A 86 -8.27 16.86 -13.41
N ALA A 87 -7.92 15.83 -12.64
CA ALA A 87 -6.53 15.43 -12.48
C ALA A 87 -5.93 14.97 -13.82
N VAL A 88 -6.68 14.23 -14.65
CA VAL A 88 -6.27 13.87 -16.01
C VAL A 88 -6.09 15.10 -16.90
N ASP A 89 -6.98 16.09 -16.83
CA ASP A 89 -6.85 17.35 -17.58
C ASP A 89 -5.54 18.07 -17.21
N ILE A 90 -5.27 18.23 -15.90
CA ILE A 90 -4.03 18.83 -15.40
C ILE A 90 -2.82 17.97 -15.80
N PHE A 91 -2.92 16.65 -15.69
CA PHE A 91 -1.82 15.74 -15.98
C PHE A 91 -1.41 15.83 -17.45
N ILE A 92 -2.38 15.80 -18.37
CA ILE A 92 -2.12 15.90 -19.82
C ILE A 92 -1.58 17.28 -20.18
N GLU A 93 -2.30 18.36 -19.82
CA GLU A 93 -2.00 19.69 -20.33
C GLU A 93 -0.82 20.35 -19.61
N TYR A 94 -0.69 20.12 -18.30
CA TYR A 94 0.30 20.78 -17.46
C TYR A 94 1.50 19.88 -17.15
N VAL A 95 1.26 18.69 -16.60
CA VAL A 95 2.36 17.81 -16.17
C VAL A 95 3.12 17.27 -17.37
N LEU A 96 2.44 16.57 -18.28
CA LEU A 96 3.08 16.00 -19.48
C LEU A 96 3.34 17.05 -20.57
N GLY A 97 2.45 18.03 -20.72
CA GLY A 97 2.52 19.02 -21.80
C GLY A 97 3.40 20.23 -21.54
N LYS A 98 3.51 20.69 -20.28
CA LYS A 98 4.27 21.90 -19.93
C LYS A 98 5.53 21.59 -19.12
N ILE A 99 5.42 20.79 -18.05
CA ILE A 99 6.59 20.43 -17.22
C ILE A 99 7.45 19.41 -17.97
N ASN A 100 6.83 18.34 -18.48
CA ASN A 100 7.50 17.21 -19.10
C ASN A 100 8.63 16.63 -18.22
N PRO A 101 8.29 16.13 -17.01
CA PRO A 101 9.28 15.58 -16.08
C PRO A 101 9.82 14.23 -16.56
N GLU A 102 10.99 13.82 -16.09
CA GLU A 102 11.53 12.48 -16.32
C GLU A 102 10.63 11.37 -15.74
N VAL A 103 9.91 11.65 -14.65
CA VAL A 103 8.91 10.74 -14.08
C VAL A 103 7.62 11.50 -13.76
N ALA A 104 6.50 11.00 -14.28
CA ALA A 104 5.18 11.54 -13.98
C ALA A 104 4.29 10.44 -13.37
N LEU A 105 3.60 10.75 -12.27
CA LEU A 105 2.65 9.84 -11.63
C LEU A 105 1.29 10.51 -11.52
N ILE A 106 0.24 9.78 -11.90
CA ILE A 106 -1.14 10.12 -11.62
C ILE A 106 -1.79 9.02 -10.78
N TRP A 107 -2.51 9.41 -9.72
CA TRP A 107 -3.18 8.50 -8.80
C TRP A 107 -4.70 8.69 -8.80
N SER A 108 -5.43 7.62 -9.12
CA SER A 108 -6.89 7.54 -9.00
C SER A 108 -7.29 6.99 -7.63
N SER A 109 -8.33 7.55 -7.01
CA SER A 109 -8.95 6.97 -5.81
C SER A 109 -10.03 5.93 -6.13
N GLU A 110 -10.24 5.61 -7.40
CA GLU A 110 -11.16 4.57 -7.86
C GLU A 110 -10.36 3.38 -8.42
N PRO A 111 -10.81 2.13 -8.20
CA PRO A 111 -12.12 1.76 -7.65
C PRO A 111 -12.17 1.70 -6.11
N ASP A 112 -11.10 2.06 -5.41
CA ASP A 112 -10.96 1.95 -3.95
C ASP A 112 -12.17 2.52 -3.18
N LYS A 113 -12.47 3.81 -3.36
CA LYS A 113 -13.60 4.47 -2.66
C LYS A 113 -14.94 3.77 -2.94
N SER A 114 -15.19 3.39 -4.19
CA SER A 114 -16.41 2.69 -4.57
C SER A 114 -16.48 1.28 -3.98
N GLN A 115 -15.36 0.57 -3.85
CA GLN A 115 -15.34 -0.76 -3.22
C GLN A 115 -15.56 -0.67 -1.71
N HIS A 116 -14.98 0.31 -1.03
CA HIS A 116 -15.30 0.58 0.37
C HIS A 116 -16.78 0.89 0.60
N ALA A 117 -17.41 1.66 -0.29
CA ALA A 117 -18.77 2.13 -0.07
C ALA A 117 -19.86 1.16 -0.54
N PHE A 118 -19.60 0.40 -1.61
CA PHE A 118 -20.62 -0.42 -2.28
C PHE A 118 -20.28 -1.92 -2.32
N GLY A 119 -19.07 -2.29 -1.92
CA GLY A 119 -18.59 -3.67 -1.90
C GLY A 119 -17.83 -4.09 -3.16
N VAL A 120 -16.95 -5.08 -2.96
CA VAL A 120 -16.08 -5.65 -3.99
C VAL A 120 -16.92 -6.26 -5.10
N GLY A 121 -16.66 -5.84 -6.35
CA GLY A 121 -17.37 -6.34 -7.52
C GLY A 121 -18.82 -5.86 -7.67
N SER A 122 -19.26 -4.85 -6.90
CA SER A 122 -20.58 -4.23 -7.07
C SER A 122 -20.71 -3.50 -8.42
N ASP A 123 -21.93 -3.30 -8.90
CA ASP A 123 -22.15 -2.59 -10.17
C ASP A 123 -21.66 -1.14 -10.12
N ALA A 124 -21.76 -0.49 -8.96
CA ALA A 124 -21.22 0.84 -8.74
C ALA A 124 -19.68 0.86 -8.80
N ALA A 125 -19.01 -0.08 -8.14
CA ALA A 125 -17.55 -0.20 -8.23
C ALA A 125 -17.06 -0.54 -9.65
N LYS A 126 -17.77 -1.42 -10.36
CA LYS A 126 -17.48 -1.71 -11.78
C LYS A 126 -17.68 -0.48 -12.67
N ALA A 127 -18.70 0.34 -12.40
CA ALA A 127 -18.93 1.58 -13.13
C ALA A 127 -17.80 2.58 -12.87
N ALA A 128 -17.38 2.76 -11.61
CA ALA A 128 -16.25 3.60 -11.24
C ALA A 128 -14.95 3.16 -11.92
N LEU A 129 -14.67 1.85 -11.97
CA LEU A 129 -13.51 1.30 -12.67
C LEU A 129 -13.55 1.60 -14.18
N ARG A 130 -14.73 1.46 -14.81
CA ARG A 130 -14.89 1.82 -16.24
C ARG A 130 -14.66 3.30 -16.49
N GLU A 131 -15.12 4.16 -15.59
CA GLU A 131 -14.90 5.61 -15.69
C GLU A 131 -13.41 5.96 -15.52
N ALA A 132 -12.72 5.30 -14.59
CA ALA A 132 -11.27 5.45 -14.43
C ALA A 132 -10.50 4.96 -15.68
N ASP A 133 -10.91 3.84 -16.27
CA ASP A 133 -10.34 3.30 -17.51
C ASP A 133 -10.54 4.25 -18.70
N LEU A 134 -11.73 4.86 -18.84
CA LEU A 134 -11.99 5.87 -19.89
C LEU A 134 -11.06 7.09 -19.76
N GLU A 135 -10.87 7.59 -18.54
CA GLU A 135 -10.00 8.73 -18.29
C GLU A 135 -8.50 8.35 -18.45
N PHE A 136 -8.11 7.12 -18.09
CA PHE A 136 -6.79 6.56 -18.43
C PHE A 136 -6.58 6.46 -19.95
N GLY A 137 -7.61 6.06 -20.71
CA GLY A 137 -7.58 6.03 -22.17
C GLY A 137 -7.21 7.38 -22.79
N ARG A 138 -7.67 8.50 -22.21
CA ARG A 138 -7.31 9.85 -22.67
C ARG A 138 -5.81 10.13 -22.50
N ILE A 139 -5.19 9.61 -21.44
CA ILE A 139 -3.74 9.76 -21.20
C ILE A 139 -2.98 8.98 -22.27
N ILE A 140 -3.40 7.74 -22.55
CA ILE A 140 -2.80 6.90 -23.58
C ILE A 140 -2.92 7.53 -24.97
N GLU A 141 -4.09 8.07 -25.31
CA GLU A 141 -4.32 8.82 -26.55
C GLU A 141 -3.35 10.00 -26.69
N TYR A 142 -3.15 10.77 -25.61
CA TYR A 142 -2.22 11.89 -25.60
C TYR A 142 -0.76 11.44 -25.78
N ILE A 143 -0.32 10.42 -25.04
CA ILE A 143 1.05 9.87 -25.13
C ILE A 143 1.32 9.39 -26.56
N ASN A 144 0.41 8.61 -27.15
CA ASN A 144 0.56 8.08 -28.50
C ASN A 144 0.57 9.18 -29.58
N ALA A 145 -0.17 10.26 -29.38
CA ALA A 145 -0.21 11.39 -30.32
C ALA A 145 0.99 12.34 -30.17
N SER A 146 1.69 12.31 -29.04
CA SER A 146 2.79 13.22 -28.73
C SER A 146 4.13 12.67 -29.21
N ALA A 147 4.78 13.35 -30.15
CA ALA A 147 6.15 13.01 -30.58
C ALA A 147 7.17 13.06 -29.43
N GLN A 148 6.89 13.84 -28.38
CA GLN A 148 7.74 13.96 -27.19
C GLN A 148 7.70 12.71 -26.30
N HIS A 149 6.57 11.99 -26.31
CA HIS A 149 6.31 10.86 -25.41
C HIS A 149 6.38 9.48 -26.09
N GLN A 150 6.81 9.43 -27.37
CA GLN A 150 6.89 8.17 -28.14
C GLN A 150 7.85 7.13 -27.56
N ASN A 151 8.81 7.56 -26.73
CA ASN A 151 9.80 6.70 -26.08
C ASN A 151 9.55 6.57 -24.57
N SER A 152 8.36 6.91 -24.08
CA SER A 152 8.04 6.79 -22.67
C SER A 152 7.73 5.35 -22.29
N ASP A 153 8.27 4.91 -21.15
CA ASP A 153 7.82 3.70 -20.48
C ASP A 153 6.64 4.02 -19.55
N LEU A 154 5.69 3.09 -19.48
CA LEU A 154 4.47 3.17 -18.69
C LEU A 154 4.43 2.00 -17.70
N MET A 155 4.14 2.32 -16.45
CA MET A 155 3.89 1.34 -15.39
C MET A 155 2.53 1.65 -14.77
N ILE A 156 1.61 0.70 -14.84
CA ILE A 156 0.25 0.78 -14.28
C ILE A 156 0.22 -0.18 -13.10
N LEU A 157 -0.01 0.34 -11.89
CA LEU A 157 0.11 -0.44 -10.67
C LEU A 157 -1.04 -0.17 -9.70
N SER A 158 -1.22 -1.07 -8.73
CA SER A 158 -2.03 -0.82 -7.53
C SER A 158 -1.19 -1.00 -6.26
N ASP A 159 -1.56 -0.28 -5.21
CA ASP A 159 -0.95 -0.43 -3.89
C ASP A 159 -1.36 -1.74 -3.21
N HIS A 160 -2.63 -2.11 -3.33
CA HIS A 160 -3.18 -3.34 -2.74
C HIS A 160 -4.28 -3.98 -3.60
N GLY A 161 -4.68 -5.18 -3.20
CA GLY A 161 -5.93 -5.84 -3.59
C GLY A 161 -7.07 -5.54 -2.60
N TYR A 162 -8.06 -6.43 -2.51
CA TYR A 162 -9.27 -6.21 -1.71
C TYR A 162 -9.88 -7.51 -1.18
N SER A 163 -10.48 -7.43 0.01
CA SER A 163 -11.36 -8.47 0.57
C SER A 163 -12.76 -7.92 0.86
N THR A 164 -13.73 -8.82 1.01
CA THR A 164 -15.08 -8.50 1.47
C THR A 164 -15.14 -8.57 3.01
N ILE A 165 -15.73 -7.58 3.67
CA ILE A 165 -15.87 -7.59 5.13
C ILE A 165 -16.88 -8.66 5.56
N SER A 166 -16.44 -9.65 6.32
CA SER A 166 -17.31 -10.67 6.92
C SER A 166 -18.04 -10.13 8.16
N GLU A 167 -17.31 -9.43 9.01
CA GLU A 167 -17.79 -8.84 10.26
C GLU A 167 -16.87 -7.70 10.71
N VAL A 168 -17.44 -6.71 11.41
CA VAL A 168 -16.71 -5.57 11.97
C VAL A 168 -16.48 -5.81 13.45
N ILE A 169 -15.23 -5.71 13.88
CA ILE A 169 -14.78 -5.97 15.25
C ILE A 169 -14.39 -4.65 15.91
N ASP A 170 -15.20 -4.21 16.88
CA ASP A 170 -14.86 -3.08 17.76
C ASP A 170 -13.86 -3.54 18.83
N ILE A 171 -12.60 -3.64 18.43
CA ILE A 171 -11.55 -4.21 19.25
C ILE A 171 -11.24 -3.37 20.49
N GLU A 172 -11.38 -2.04 20.42
CA GLU A 172 -11.18 -1.15 21.56
C GLU A 172 -12.21 -1.43 22.65
N THR A 173 -13.47 -1.53 22.26
CA THR A 173 -14.55 -1.89 23.17
C THR A 173 -14.36 -3.30 23.74
N LEU A 174 -14.01 -4.29 22.91
CA LEU A 174 -13.76 -5.66 23.35
C LEU A 174 -12.56 -5.77 24.32
N LEU A 175 -11.48 -5.03 24.07
CA LEU A 175 -10.31 -4.97 24.94
C LEU A 175 -10.66 -4.27 26.27
N GLY A 176 -11.43 -3.18 26.23
CA GLY A 176 -11.87 -2.47 27.43
C GLY A 176 -12.80 -3.30 28.33
N PHE A 177 -13.57 -4.22 27.75
CA PHE A 177 -14.38 -5.21 28.49
C PHE A 177 -13.66 -6.53 28.75
N SER A 178 -12.41 -6.65 28.32
CA SER A 178 -11.60 -7.81 28.68
C SER A 178 -11.27 -7.76 30.18
N ASN A 179 -11.22 -8.93 30.82
CA ASN A 179 -10.76 -9.03 32.21
C ASN A 179 -9.22 -9.01 32.31
N LEU A 180 -8.52 -8.49 31.29
CA LEU A 180 -7.06 -8.38 31.27
C LEU A 180 -6.62 -7.28 32.25
N VAL A 181 -5.49 -7.50 32.91
CA VAL A 181 -5.00 -6.56 33.93
C VAL A 181 -4.51 -5.28 33.27
N GLY A 182 -3.94 -5.37 32.07
CA GLY A 182 -3.37 -4.27 31.31
C GLY A 182 -4.17 -3.83 30.09
N SER A 183 -5.49 -3.99 30.07
CA SER A 183 -6.34 -3.52 28.96
C SER A 183 -6.11 -2.04 28.62
N ASP A 184 -5.94 -1.20 29.65
CA ASP A 184 -5.63 0.23 29.49
C ASP A 184 -4.15 0.53 29.15
N GLY A 185 -3.29 -0.48 29.12
CA GLY A 185 -1.85 -0.36 28.84
C GLY A 185 -1.51 -0.10 27.36
N TRP A 186 -2.50 -0.19 26.48
CA TRP A 186 -2.32 -0.20 25.03
C TRP A 186 -2.89 1.05 24.35
N LEU A 187 -2.17 1.55 23.36
CA LEU A 187 -2.66 2.46 22.32
C LEU A 187 -2.87 1.64 21.06
N LEU A 188 -4.04 1.76 20.44
CA LEU A 188 -4.41 1.02 19.25
C LEU A 188 -4.43 1.98 18.04
N ALA A 189 -3.81 1.57 16.95
CA ALA A 189 -3.99 2.17 15.64
C ALA A 189 -4.66 1.14 14.72
N GLN A 190 -5.92 1.40 14.39
CA GLN A 190 -6.76 0.53 13.57
C GLN A 190 -6.52 0.81 12.09
N ASN A 191 -6.41 -0.23 11.26
CA ASN A 191 -6.09 -0.11 9.84
C ASN A 191 -6.89 -1.10 8.98
N GLY A 192 -8.21 -1.14 9.18
CA GLY A 192 -9.11 -2.01 8.42
C GLY A 192 -8.86 -3.48 8.74
N GLY A 193 -8.13 -4.17 7.86
CA GLY A 193 -7.76 -5.58 7.97
C GLY A 193 -6.69 -5.90 9.03
N CYS A 194 -6.12 -4.92 9.72
CA CYS A 194 -5.22 -5.15 10.85
C CYS A 194 -5.36 -4.12 11.99
N VAL A 195 -4.76 -4.45 13.13
CA VAL A 195 -4.65 -3.60 14.32
C VAL A 195 -3.21 -3.55 14.79
N LEU A 196 -2.70 -2.34 15.00
CA LEU A 196 -1.35 -2.08 15.50
C LEU A 196 -1.44 -1.70 16.99
N PHE A 197 -0.77 -2.45 17.85
CA PHE A 197 -0.78 -2.25 19.30
C PHE A 197 0.55 -1.67 19.77
N TYR A 198 0.48 -0.57 20.49
CA TYR A 198 1.63 0.10 21.10
C TYR A 198 1.47 0.11 22.61
N LEU A 199 2.49 -0.34 23.35
CA LEU A 199 2.56 -0.16 24.79
C LEU A 199 2.69 1.33 25.09
N LYS A 200 1.77 1.86 25.91
CA LYS A 200 1.82 3.25 26.39
C LYS A 200 3.09 3.51 27.22
N ASN A 201 3.58 2.48 27.91
CA ASN A 201 4.80 2.51 28.70
C ASN A 201 5.65 1.27 28.40
N GLN A 202 6.87 1.50 27.90
CA GLN A 202 7.77 0.45 27.44
C GLN A 202 8.32 -0.43 28.58
N ASN A 203 8.12 -0.07 29.84
CA ASN A 203 8.46 -0.94 30.98
C ASN A 203 7.40 -2.02 31.26
N ASP A 204 6.21 -1.91 30.66
CA ASP A 204 5.08 -2.81 30.91
C ASP A 204 5.06 -4.02 29.96
N VAL A 205 6.25 -4.51 29.56
CA VAL A 205 6.42 -5.67 28.67
C VAL A 205 5.75 -6.95 29.19
N HIS A 206 5.49 -7.04 30.49
CA HIS A 206 4.76 -8.15 31.11
C HIS A 206 3.30 -8.25 30.64
N LEU A 207 2.73 -7.17 30.07
CA LEU A 207 1.37 -7.16 29.51
C LEU A 207 1.28 -7.83 28.14
N VAL A 208 2.41 -8.04 27.45
CA VAL A 208 2.43 -8.59 26.09
C VAL A 208 1.84 -9.99 26.04
N SER A 209 2.24 -10.86 26.97
CA SER A 209 1.78 -12.26 26.98
C SER A 209 0.27 -12.38 27.19
N GLU A 210 -0.31 -11.56 28.07
CA GLU A 210 -1.77 -11.58 28.30
C GLU A 210 -2.56 -11.07 27.08
N LEU A 211 -2.04 -10.05 26.36
CA LEU A 211 -2.66 -9.58 25.13
C LEU A 211 -2.62 -10.66 24.03
N VAL A 212 -1.46 -11.29 23.82
CA VAL A 212 -1.29 -12.33 22.79
C VAL A 212 -2.16 -13.55 23.10
N GLU A 213 -2.23 -13.98 24.35
CA GLU A 213 -3.15 -15.06 24.78
C GLU A 213 -4.62 -14.70 24.53
N TRP A 214 -5.02 -13.46 24.84
CA TRP A 214 -6.39 -13.01 24.60
C TRP A 214 -6.72 -12.94 23.10
N LEU A 215 -5.88 -12.29 22.30
CA LEU A 215 -6.06 -12.17 20.85
C LEU A 215 -6.13 -13.55 20.18
N SER A 216 -5.13 -14.40 20.43
CA SER A 216 -5.05 -15.73 19.81
C SER A 216 -6.24 -16.64 20.14
N SER A 217 -6.98 -16.38 21.22
CA SER A 217 -8.20 -17.13 21.55
C SER A 217 -9.45 -16.70 20.77
N GLN A 218 -9.38 -15.60 20.00
CA GLN A 218 -10.52 -15.03 19.30
C GLN A 218 -10.67 -15.63 17.89
N PRO A 219 -11.90 -15.92 17.42
CA PRO A 219 -12.12 -16.48 16.09
C PRO A 219 -11.77 -15.51 14.94
N TRP A 220 -11.74 -14.21 15.23
CA TRP A 220 -11.37 -13.16 14.28
C TRP A 220 -9.87 -12.87 14.24
N CYS A 221 -9.10 -13.33 15.22
CA CYS A 221 -7.65 -13.12 15.23
C CYS A 221 -7.00 -13.93 14.10
N GLY A 222 -6.29 -13.23 13.21
CA GLY A 222 -5.44 -13.82 12.19
C GLY A 222 -4.01 -13.99 12.72
N THR A 223 -3.03 -13.64 11.89
CA THR A 223 -1.61 -13.69 12.24
C THR A 223 -1.23 -12.63 13.27
N LEU A 224 -0.28 -13.00 14.14
CA LEU A 224 0.25 -12.15 15.20
C LEU A 224 1.75 -11.96 15.01
N CYS A 225 2.20 -10.72 14.91
CA CYS A 225 3.61 -10.40 14.80
C CYS A 225 4.08 -9.48 15.93
N SER A 226 5.32 -9.63 16.39
CA SER A 226 5.90 -8.86 17.50
C SER A 226 7.20 -8.17 17.14
N SER A 227 7.41 -6.98 17.70
CA SER A 227 8.66 -6.25 17.51
C SER A 227 9.81 -6.95 18.24
N ASN A 228 10.99 -6.97 17.61
CA ASN A 228 12.23 -7.47 18.16
C ASN A 228 12.63 -6.81 19.49
N ARG A 229 12.12 -5.59 19.78
CA ARG A 229 12.38 -4.91 21.06
C ARG A 229 11.78 -5.63 22.27
N LEU A 230 10.78 -6.48 22.05
CA LEU A 230 10.16 -7.29 23.09
C LEU A 230 10.91 -8.61 23.35
N GLY A 231 11.93 -8.93 22.54
CA GLY A 231 12.54 -10.25 22.52
C GLY A 231 11.61 -11.30 21.92
N GLU A 232 11.79 -12.57 22.31
CA GLU A 232 10.93 -13.66 21.84
C GLU A 232 9.56 -13.60 22.53
N VAL A 233 8.50 -13.46 21.74
CA VAL A 233 7.10 -13.48 22.20
C VAL A 233 6.43 -14.74 21.64
N LYS A 234 6.10 -15.68 22.52
CA LYS A 234 5.42 -16.94 22.13
C LYS A 234 4.12 -16.66 21.40
N GLY A 235 3.82 -17.48 20.39
CA GLY A 235 2.62 -17.32 19.56
C GLY A 235 2.73 -16.25 18.48
N THR A 236 3.89 -15.60 18.32
CA THR A 236 4.08 -14.52 17.33
C THR A 236 5.25 -14.78 16.38
N VAL A 237 5.19 -14.19 15.19
CA VAL A 237 6.31 -14.09 14.24
C VAL A 237 6.99 -12.71 14.41
N SER A 238 8.31 -12.63 14.21
CA SER A 238 9.01 -11.34 14.28
C SER A 238 8.54 -10.37 13.19
N LEU A 239 8.36 -9.09 13.53
CA LEU A 239 8.11 -8.03 12.54
C LEU A 239 9.22 -7.89 11.51
N SER A 240 10.46 -8.29 11.83
CA SER A 240 11.57 -8.28 10.87
C SER A 240 11.43 -9.34 9.78
N SER A 241 10.69 -10.43 10.04
CA SER A 241 10.37 -11.45 9.03
C SER A 241 9.42 -10.93 7.97
N ILE A 242 8.62 -9.91 8.29
CA ILE A 242 7.60 -9.30 7.42
C ILE A 242 7.92 -7.84 7.06
N MET A 243 9.19 -7.41 7.17
CA MET A 243 9.65 -6.07 6.77
C MET A 243 8.95 -4.90 7.50
N ASN A 244 8.41 -5.12 8.69
CA ASN A 244 7.66 -4.11 9.46
C ASN A 244 8.38 -3.65 10.75
N GLU A 245 9.62 -4.11 10.99
CA GLU A 245 10.41 -3.66 12.13
C GLU A 245 11.02 -2.27 11.86
N GLY A 246 11.00 -1.38 12.86
CA GLY A 246 11.59 -0.06 12.70
C GLY A 246 11.30 0.90 13.85
N LYS A 247 11.69 2.17 13.67
CA LYS A 247 11.51 3.20 14.73
C LYS A 247 10.04 3.45 15.08
N ARG A 248 9.14 3.29 14.11
CA ARG A 248 7.69 3.52 14.24
C ARG A 248 6.88 2.22 14.25
N SER A 249 7.53 1.06 14.29
CA SER A 249 6.80 -0.20 14.34
C SER A 249 5.99 -0.29 15.64
N PRO A 250 4.80 -0.91 15.59
CA PRO A 250 4.09 -1.27 16.80
C PRO A 250 4.83 -2.35 17.59
N ASP A 251 4.40 -2.55 18.83
CA ASP A 251 4.87 -3.64 19.69
C ASP A 251 4.29 -4.98 19.22
N ILE A 252 3.00 -4.98 18.84
CA ILE A 252 2.30 -6.13 18.25
C ILE A 252 1.49 -5.68 17.02
N ILE A 253 1.52 -6.47 15.94
CA ILE A 253 0.56 -6.38 14.82
C ILE A 253 -0.34 -7.61 14.88
N MET A 254 -1.64 -7.38 14.78
CA MET A 254 -2.61 -8.44 14.48
C MET A 254 -3.22 -8.18 13.11
N SER A 255 -3.03 -9.10 12.16
CA SER A 255 -3.87 -9.18 10.97
C SER A 255 -5.16 -9.91 11.32
N PHE A 256 -6.30 -9.51 10.78
CA PHE A 256 -7.53 -10.28 10.91
C PHE A 256 -7.45 -11.61 10.17
N ASN A 257 -8.21 -12.59 10.67
CA ASN A 257 -8.41 -13.87 10.00
C ASN A 257 -9.23 -13.66 8.72
N TRP A 258 -8.97 -14.49 7.71
CA TRP A 258 -9.57 -14.36 6.40
C TRP A 258 -9.78 -15.72 5.74
N ASP A 259 -10.59 -15.77 4.69
CA ASP A 259 -10.75 -16.95 3.84
C ASP A 259 -10.97 -16.57 2.36
N SER A 260 -10.92 -17.57 1.48
CA SER A 260 -11.06 -17.40 0.02
C SER A 260 -12.45 -17.76 -0.50
N SER A 261 -13.49 -17.75 0.34
CA SER A 261 -14.85 -17.96 -0.14
C SER A 261 -15.32 -16.81 -1.03
N ASP A 262 -16.24 -17.10 -1.94
CA ASP A 262 -16.78 -16.09 -2.84
C ASP A 262 -17.81 -15.20 -2.13
N ASN A 263 -17.78 -13.90 -2.43
CA ASN A 263 -18.84 -12.97 -2.06
C ASN A 263 -20.05 -13.09 -3.00
N GLY A 264 -21.11 -12.31 -2.73
CA GLY A 264 -22.33 -12.32 -3.53
C GLY A 264 -22.17 -11.87 -5.00
N ASN A 265 -21.03 -11.26 -5.34
CA ASN A 265 -20.68 -10.82 -6.69
C ASN A 265 -19.72 -11.79 -7.42
N GLY A 266 -19.36 -12.91 -6.79
CA GLY A 266 -18.45 -13.92 -7.35
C GLY A 266 -16.97 -13.57 -7.27
N TYR A 267 -16.56 -12.72 -6.33
CA TYR A 267 -15.16 -12.41 -6.05
C TYR A 267 -14.73 -13.10 -4.75
N PRO A 268 -13.59 -13.81 -4.72
CA PRO A 268 -13.09 -14.45 -3.53
C PRO A 268 -12.52 -13.43 -2.55
N GLY A 269 -12.43 -13.83 -1.28
CA GLY A 269 -11.78 -13.05 -0.24
C GLY A 269 -12.78 -12.48 0.75
N HIS A 270 -12.69 -12.97 1.99
CA HIS A 270 -13.47 -12.52 3.14
C HIS A 270 -12.54 -12.25 4.31
N VAL A 271 -12.76 -11.15 5.03
CA VAL A 271 -11.91 -10.74 6.15
C VAL A 271 -12.71 -10.08 7.26
N PHE A 272 -12.28 -10.24 8.52
CA PHE A 272 -12.75 -9.38 9.60
C PHE A 272 -12.12 -7.98 9.47
N SER A 273 -12.76 -6.95 10.02
CA SER A 273 -12.25 -5.57 9.89
C SER A 273 -12.52 -4.75 11.13
N THR A 274 -11.69 -3.75 11.42
CA THR A 274 -11.99 -2.76 12.47
C THR A 274 -13.05 -1.74 12.07
N GLY A 275 -13.34 -1.59 10.78
CA GLY A 275 -14.26 -0.57 10.26
C GLY A 275 -14.97 -0.95 8.96
N GLY A 276 -15.86 -0.07 8.50
CA GLY A 276 -16.74 -0.33 7.36
C GLY A 276 -18.02 -1.06 7.76
N ALA A 277 -18.58 -1.84 6.85
CA ALA A 277 -19.77 -2.65 7.13
C ALA A 277 -19.70 -4.00 6.41
N LYS A 278 -20.40 -4.99 6.96
CA LYS A 278 -20.48 -6.34 6.37
C LYS A 278 -20.90 -6.29 4.90
N ASN A 279 -20.25 -7.11 4.08
CA ASN A 279 -20.37 -7.20 2.62
C ASN A 279 -19.79 -6.02 1.82
N LEU A 280 -19.23 -5.00 2.48
CA LEU A 280 -18.47 -3.94 1.79
C LEU A 280 -17.00 -4.36 1.61
N GLY A 281 -16.21 -3.56 0.88
CA GLY A 281 -14.80 -3.82 0.65
C GLY A 281 -13.89 -3.26 1.74
N GLN A 282 -12.81 -3.97 2.02
CA GLN A 282 -11.73 -3.52 2.90
C GLN A 282 -10.38 -4.09 2.45
N HIS A 283 -9.30 -3.50 2.97
CA HIS A 283 -7.94 -3.98 2.83
C HIS A 283 -7.15 -3.77 4.14
N GLY A 284 -5.87 -4.16 4.17
CA GLY A 284 -4.94 -3.98 5.28
C GLY A 284 -4.62 -5.24 6.10
N SER A 285 -5.15 -6.40 5.73
CA SER A 285 -4.81 -7.71 6.29
C SER A 285 -3.70 -8.42 5.51
N MET A 286 -3.27 -9.60 5.97
CA MET A 286 -2.40 -10.52 5.23
C MET A 286 -3.18 -11.51 4.35
N SER A 287 -4.39 -11.15 3.92
CA SER A 287 -5.15 -11.90 2.92
C SER A 287 -4.41 -11.95 1.60
N LEU A 288 -4.33 -13.13 0.96
CA LEU A 288 -3.74 -13.23 -0.38
C LEU A 288 -4.47 -12.33 -1.39
N HIS A 289 -5.77 -12.05 -1.16
CA HIS A 289 -6.59 -11.21 -2.03
C HIS A 289 -6.29 -9.72 -1.85
N GLU A 290 -5.63 -9.34 -0.76
CA GLU A 290 -5.19 -7.98 -0.47
C GLU A 290 -3.70 -7.77 -0.76
N MET A 291 -2.87 -8.81 -0.57
CA MET A 291 -1.44 -8.77 -0.89
C MET A 291 -1.19 -8.82 -2.41
N ASN A 292 -1.97 -9.60 -3.16
CA ASN A 292 -1.86 -9.65 -4.62
C ASN A 292 -2.41 -8.36 -5.24
N ASN A 293 -1.51 -7.51 -5.70
CA ASN A 293 -1.81 -6.27 -6.41
C ASN A 293 -1.42 -6.36 -7.90
N THR A 294 -1.69 -5.30 -8.65
CA THR A 294 -1.49 -5.29 -10.11
C THR A 294 -0.21 -4.56 -10.49
N LEU A 295 0.51 -5.08 -11.48
CA LEU A 295 1.54 -4.35 -12.25
C LEU A 295 1.39 -4.71 -13.72
N ILE A 296 1.27 -3.71 -14.58
CA ILE A 296 1.30 -3.81 -16.04
C ILE A 296 2.32 -2.81 -16.55
N CYS A 297 3.27 -3.28 -17.35
CA CYS A 297 4.31 -2.44 -17.94
C CYS A 297 4.16 -2.42 -19.47
N ALA A 298 4.41 -1.26 -20.07
CA ALA A 298 4.40 -1.09 -21.53
C ALA A 298 5.39 0.00 -21.93
N GLY A 299 6.08 -0.15 -23.06
CA GLY A 299 7.04 0.85 -23.52
C GLY A 299 8.22 0.23 -24.26
N PRO A 300 9.20 1.05 -24.68
CA PRO A 300 10.38 0.58 -25.39
C PRO A 300 11.25 -0.37 -24.56
N THR A 301 11.25 -0.25 -23.23
CA THR A 301 12.09 -1.08 -22.36
C THR A 301 11.49 -2.47 -22.14
N PHE A 302 10.16 -2.56 -22.00
CA PHE A 302 9.49 -3.76 -21.52
C PHE A 302 9.10 -4.75 -22.62
N LEU A 303 9.10 -6.06 -22.28
CA LEU A 303 8.56 -7.14 -23.11
C LEU A 303 7.08 -6.91 -23.44
N GLU A 304 6.64 -7.41 -24.59
CA GLU A 304 5.25 -7.27 -25.06
C GLU A 304 4.54 -8.62 -25.04
N GLY A 305 3.31 -8.64 -24.52
CA GLY A 305 2.46 -9.85 -24.53
C GLY A 305 2.87 -10.94 -23.53
N GLU A 306 3.84 -10.64 -22.67
CA GLU A 306 4.36 -11.60 -21.69
C GLU A 306 3.64 -11.51 -20.34
N LYS A 307 3.48 -12.66 -19.69
CA LYS A 307 3.02 -12.76 -18.31
C LYS A 307 4.14 -13.32 -17.45
N ILE A 308 4.64 -12.49 -16.54
CA ILE A 308 5.72 -12.84 -15.62
C ILE A 308 5.08 -13.26 -14.28
N LEU A 309 5.55 -14.38 -13.74
CA LEU A 309 5.03 -14.99 -12.50
C LEU A 309 6.05 -14.98 -11.36
N SER A 310 7.25 -14.43 -11.59
CA SER A 310 8.21 -14.23 -10.50
C SER A 310 7.60 -13.30 -9.44
N PRO A 311 7.85 -13.56 -8.15
CA PRO A 311 7.43 -12.65 -7.09
C PRO A 311 8.00 -11.25 -7.31
N SER A 312 7.13 -10.25 -7.20
CA SER A 312 7.45 -8.83 -7.36
C SER A 312 6.53 -8.01 -6.46
N GLY A 313 6.92 -6.79 -6.12
CA GLY A 313 6.09 -5.88 -5.32
C GLY A 313 6.44 -4.42 -5.52
N ASN A 314 5.71 -3.54 -4.85
CA ASN A 314 5.87 -2.08 -4.99
C ASN A 314 7.29 -1.57 -4.68
N ILE A 315 8.05 -2.31 -3.86
CA ILE A 315 9.45 -2.01 -3.56
C ILE A 315 10.36 -2.05 -4.80
N ASP A 316 9.97 -2.80 -5.83
CA ASP A 316 10.76 -3.00 -7.06
C ASP A 316 10.59 -1.87 -8.09
N ILE A 317 9.58 -1.00 -7.89
CA ILE A 317 9.26 0.09 -8.81
C ILE A 317 10.37 1.14 -8.84
N LEU A 318 10.85 1.58 -7.67
CA LEU A 318 11.93 2.56 -7.56
C LEU A 318 13.23 2.11 -8.25
N PRO A 319 13.83 0.94 -7.94
CA PRO A 319 15.07 0.51 -8.60
C PRO A 319 14.88 0.27 -10.10
N THR A 320 13.69 -0.17 -10.54
CA THR A 320 13.37 -0.30 -11.97
C THR A 320 13.34 1.05 -12.68
N ILE A 321 12.67 2.06 -12.11
CA ILE A 321 12.67 3.44 -12.63
C ILE A 321 14.10 4.01 -12.69
N LEU A 322 14.87 3.86 -11.61
CA LEU A 322 16.24 4.38 -11.58
C LEU A 322 17.11 3.73 -12.67
N THR A 323 16.95 2.43 -12.91
CA THR A 323 17.65 1.71 -13.99
C THR A 323 17.29 2.25 -15.37
N ILE A 324 16.00 2.47 -15.64
CA ILE A 324 15.51 3.05 -16.90
C ILE A 324 16.09 4.45 -17.13
N LEU A 325 16.18 5.26 -16.05
CA LEU A 325 16.77 6.60 -16.09
C LEU A 325 18.31 6.60 -16.10
N GLY A 326 18.96 5.43 -16.11
CA GLY A 326 20.42 5.31 -16.05
C GLY A 326 21.03 5.87 -14.75
N GLN A 327 20.30 5.76 -13.64
CA GLN A 327 20.72 6.23 -12.31
C GLN A 327 21.20 5.08 -11.43
N ASP A 328 22.15 5.38 -10.55
CA ASP A 328 22.62 4.44 -9.54
C ASP A 328 21.51 4.15 -8.51
N ILE A 329 21.34 2.89 -8.14
CA ILE A 329 20.42 2.46 -7.09
C ILE A 329 21.12 2.61 -5.73
N PRO A 330 20.58 3.39 -4.79
CA PRO A 330 21.17 3.51 -3.46
C PRO A 330 21.14 2.19 -2.68
N ASP A 331 22.19 1.92 -1.90
CA ASP A 331 22.35 0.67 -1.10
C ASP A 331 21.21 0.37 -0.10
N HIS A 332 20.39 1.36 0.25
CA HIS A 332 19.26 1.20 1.18
C HIS A 332 17.95 0.80 0.48
N VAL A 333 17.93 0.72 -0.86
CA VAL A 333 16.77 0.24 -1.61
C VAL A 333 16.71 -1.28 -1.50
N GLU A 334 15.61 -1.80 -0.95
CA GLU A 334 15.43 -3.23 -0.67
C GLU A 334 14.78 -4.00 -1.85
N GLY A 335 14.13 -3.28 -2.77
CA GLY A 335 13.59 -3.86 -3.99
C GLY A 335 14.68 -4.17 -5.02
N ARG A 336 14.32 -4.98 -6.00
CA ARG A 336 15.18 -5.36 -7.12
C ARG A 336 14.70 -4.73 -8.42
N VAL A 337 15.60 -4.67 -9.40
CA VAL A 337 15.19 -4.34 -10.77
C VAL A 337 14.39 -5.51 -11.33
N LEU A 338 13.26 -5.23 -11.96
CA LEU A 338 12.45 -6.22 -12.66
C LEU A 338 13.06 -6.54 -14.03
N GLU A 339 14.33 -6.93 -14.06
CA GLU A 339 15.08 -7.17 -15.31
C GLU A 339 14.42 -8.22 -16.18
N GLU A 340 13.72 -9.20 -15.62
CA GLU A 340 13.00 -10.23 -16.38
C GLU A 340 11.87 -9.64 -17.25
N SER A 341 11.49 -8.39 -17.02
CA SER A 341 10.51 -7.66 -17.82
C SER A 341 11.12 -6.90 -18.99
N PHE A 342 12.45 -6.78 -19.10
CA PHE A 342 13.10 -5.99 -20.14
C PHE A 342 13.32 -6.79 -21.43
N ARG A 343 13.30 -6.12 -22.59
CA ARG A 343 13.50 -6.76 -23.91
C ARG A 343 14.92 -7.27 -24.15
N GLU A 344 15.91 -6.59 -23.58
CA GLU A 344 17.33 -6.84 -23.85
C GLU A 344 17.99 -7.79 -22.84
N THR A 345 17.23 -8.26 -21.87
CA THR A 345 17.68 -9.17 -20.82
C THR A 345 17.06 -10.55 -21.04
N ASN A 346 17.72 -11.56 -20.50
CA ASN A 346 17.15 -12.89 -20.38
C ASN A 346 17.59 -13.44 -19.02
N SER A 347 17.07 -12.80 -17.98
CA SER A 347 17.42 -13.08 -16.58
C SER A 347 16.47 -14.16 -16.05
N GLU A 348 17.01 -15.32 -15.73
CA GLU A 348 16.27 -16.33 -14.97
C GLU A 348 16.05 -15.83 -13.54
N VAL A 349 14.80 -15.79 -13.10
CA VAL A 349 14.45 -15.39 -11.73
C VAL A 349 14.27 -16.63 -10.88
N ILE A 350 15.16 -16.79 -9.91
CA ILE A 350 15.04 -17.85 -8.91
C ILE A 350 14.36 -17.26 -7.69
N SER A 351 13.18 -17.80 -7.35
CA SER A 351 12.48 -17.45 -6.12
C SER A 351 12.47 -18.63 -5.14
N VAL A 352 12.41 -18.30 -3.85
CA VAL A 352 12.24 -19.27 -2.75
C VAL A 352 11.14 -18.75 -1.83
N ALA A 353 10.19 -19.61 -1.49
CA ALA A 353 9.18 -19.28 -0.47
C ALA A 353 9.61 -19.84 0.88
N HIS A 354 9.58 -19.00 1.92
CA HIS A 354 9.76 -19.42 3.31
C HIS A 354 8.46 -19.25 4.08
N LYS A 355 8.22 -20.19 4.99
CA LYS A 355 7.09 -20.17 5.93
C LYS A 355 7.61 -19.86 7.31
N TYR A 356 7.07 -18.80 7.92
CA TYR A 356 7.29 -18.47 9.32
C TYR A 356 6.08 -18.93 10.11
N ASP A 357 6.28 -19.89 11.01
CA ASP A 357 5.23 -20.41 11.88
C ASP A 357 5.42 -19.97 13.34
N ALA A 358 4.31 -19.89 14.06
CA ALA A 358 4.29 -19.76 15.50
C ALA A 358 3.02 -20.40 16.06
N SER A 359 3.06 -20.80 17.33
CA SER A 359 1.91 -21.38 18.02
C SER A 359 1.86 -20.97 19.48
N LEU A 360 0.65 -21.06 20.05
CA LEU A 360 0.41 -20.79 21.46
C LEU A 360 -0.68 -21.74 21.99
N THR A 361 -0.31 -22.61 22.92
CA THR A 361 -1.27 -23.47 23.63
C THR A 361 -1.77 -22.78 24.88
N THR A 362 -3.09 -22.63 24.97
CA THR A 362 -3.80 -22.19 26.17
C THR A 362 -4.56 -23.36 26.78
N ASN A 363 -5.23 -23.15 27.92
CA ASN A 363 -6.09 -24.17 28.52
C ASN A 363 -7.36 -24.49 27.69
N GLN A 364 -7.67 -23.68 26.68
CA GLN A 364 -8.92 -23.80 25.90
C GLN A 364 -8.71 -24.30 24.47
N ALA A 365 -7.58 -23.95 23.87
CA ALA A 365 -7.24 -24.26 22.48
C ALA A 365 -5.73 -24.06 22.25
N THR A 366 -5.23 -24.64 21.16
CA THR A 366 -3.94 -24.28 20.58
C THR A 366 -4.16 -23.43 19.34
N TYR A 367 -3.59 -22.23 19.36
CA TYR A 367 -3.52 -21.33 18.21
C TYR A 367 -2.28 -21.66 17.38
N PHE A 368 -2.44 -21.63 16.07
CA PHE A 368 -1.38 -21.78 15.09
C PHE A 368 -1.47 -20.66 14.06
N GLN A 369 -0.31 -20.24 13.55
CA GLN A 369 -0.21 -19.36 12.38
C GLN A 369 0.93 -19.76 11.46
N GLU A 370 0.82 -19.34 10.21
CA GLU A 370 1.84 -19.47 9.19
C GLU A 370 1.83 -18.21 8.30
N ILE A 371 2.98 -17.58 8.11
CA ILE A 371 3.17 -16.47 7.17
C ILE A 371 4.09 -16.93 6.05
N THR A 372 3.62 -16.90 4.81
CA THR A 372 4.41 -17.23 3.64
C THR A 372 5.04 -15.96 3.07
N VAL A 373 6.35 -15.99 2.91
CA VAL A 373 7.15 -14.89 2.35
C VAL A 373 7.99 -15.43 1.21
N SER A 374 7.80 -14.88 0.02
CA SER A 374 8.61 -15.14 -1.15
C SER A 374 9.86 -14.27 -1.18
N PHE A 375 10.97 -14.85 -1.66
CA PHE A 375 12.28 -14.22 -1.76
C PHE A 375 12.76 -14.28 -3.20
N VAL A 376 13.31 -13.18 -3.71
CA VAL A 376 14.10 -13.14 -4.95
C VAL A 376 15.39 -12.37 -4.65
N GLY A 377 16.50 -13.10 -4.55
CA GLY A 377 17.72 -12.53 -3.96
C GLY A 377 17.45 -12.07 -2.52
N ASP A 378 17.72 -10.80 -2.24
CA ASP A 378 17.49 -10.18 -0.93
C ASP A 378 16.10 -9.53 -0.79
N SER A 379 15.37 -9.36 -1.90
CA SER A 379 14.02 -8.78 -1.89
C SER A 379 13.00 -9.80 -1.37
N LYS A 380 12.04 -9.30 -0.58
CA LYS A 380 11.05 -10.12 0.13
C LYS A 380 9.63 -9.63 -0.19
N TYR A 381 8.71 -10.57 -0.28
CA TYR A 381 7.31 -10.32 -0.64
C TYR A 381 6.42 -11.14 0.29
N ILE A 382 5.47 -10.50 0.98
CA ILE A 382 4.49 -11.22 1.80
C ILE A 382 3.44 -11.78 0.84
N ASP A 383 3.29 -13.10 0.81
CA ASP A 383 2.31 -13.75 -0.06
C ASP A 383 0.95 -13.80 0.66
N GLU A 384 0.96 -14.30 1.91
CA GLU A 384 -0.22 -14.43 2.75
C GLU A 384 0.14 -14.78 4.21
N GLY A 385 -0.81 -14.57 5.11
CA GLY A 385 -0.72 -14.98 6.52
C GLY A 385 -1.99 -15.71 6.96
N ASN A 386 -1.84 -16.97 7.35
CA ASN A 386 -2.95 -17.85 7.74
C ASN A 386 -2.90 -18.18 9.24
N SER A 387 -4.05 -18.46 9.84
CA SER A 387 -4.14 -18.90 11.23
C SER A 387 -5.32 -19.83 11.48
N TRP A 388 -5.23 -20.68 12.50
CA TRP A 388 -6.34 -21.55 12.90
C TRP A 388 -6.26 -21.93 14.38
N LEU A 389 -7.40 -22.38 14.91
CA LEU A 389 -7.55 -22.85 16.29
C LEU A 389 -7.88 -24.34 16.32
N GLU A 390 -7.10 -25.10 17.08
CA GLU A 390 -7.37 -26.50 17.41
C GLU A 390 -7.83 -26.61 18.86
N LYS A 391 -9.01 -27.19 19.08
CA LYS A 391 -9.61 -27.37 20.42
C LYS A 391 -9.24 -28.69 21.06
#